data_AF-F0IAB5-F1
#
_entry.id   AF-F0IAB5-F1
#
_cell.length_a   1.000
_cell.length_b   1.000
_cell.length_c   1.000
_cell.angle_alpha   90.00
_cell.angle_beta   90.00
_cell.angle_gamma   90.00
#
_symmetry.space_group_name_H-M   'P 1'
#
loop_
_entity.id
_entity.type
_entity.pdbx_description
1 polymer ?
#
loop_
_entity_poly.entity_id
_entity_poly.type
_entity_poly.pdbx_seq_one_letter_code
_entity_poly.pdbx_strand_id
1 'polypeptide(L)'
;MGKSSKTIQLEQEIQEINTKITKLNSAKKAVEACKTKVKSTYNNADSDHVDGDKYQTMYTEDQDLIEGFSKSLKSKKDEVKAELDSNLSILSNLLASKKTALAYSVIMDAIKS
;
A
#
# COMPACT_ATOMS: atom_id res chain seq x y z
N MET A 1 -23.28 1.73 37.62
CA MET A 1 -23.76 1.73 36.22
C MET A 1 -22.64 1.17 35.35
N GLY A 2 -22.88 0.10 34.59
CA GLY A 2 -21.84 -0.61 33.81
C GLY A 2 -22.12 -0.57 32.32
N LYS A 3 -21.06 -0.63 31.49
CA LYS A 3 -21.19 -0.71 30.03
C LYS A 3 -21.93 -2.00 29.64
N SER A 4 -22.82 -1.93 28.67
CA SER A 4 -23.40 -3.15 28.10
C SER A 4 -22.36 -3.94 27.32
N SER A 5 -22.61 -5.24 27.15
CA SER A 5 -21.80 -6.12 26.31
C SER A 5 -21.66 -5.57 24.88
N LYS A 6 -22.72 -4.94 24.34
CA LYS A 6 -22.71 -4.29 23.03
C LYS A 6 -21.71 -3.12 22.97
N THR A 7 -21.68 -2.28 23.99
CA THR A 7 -20.73 -1.15 24.08
C THR A 7 -19.28 -1.66 24.12
N ILE A 8 -19.01 -2.70 24.93
CA ILE A 8 -17.68 -3.31 25.02
C ILE A 8 -17.25 -3.91 23.67
N GLN A 9 -18.14 -4.64 22.99
CA GLN A 9 -17.86 -5.21 21.68
C GLN A 9 -17.53 -4.14 20.64
N LEU A 10 -18.31 -3.05 20.60
CA LEU A 10 -18.07 -1.95 19.65
C LEU A 10 -16.70 -1.27 19.89
N GLU A 11 -16.29 -1.11 21.15
CA GLU A 11 -14.95 -0.58 21.48
C GLU A 11 -13.83 -1.50 20.96
N GLN A 12 -13.98 -2.81 21.11
CA GLN A 12 -13.02 -3.80 20.59
C GLN A 12 -12.95 -3.76 19.06
N GLU A 13 -14.09 -3.79 18.38
CA GLU A 13 -14.16 -3.74 16.92
C GLU A 13 -13.51 -2.45 16.37
N ILE A 14 -13.74 -1.30 17.02
CA ILE A 14 -13.10 -0.02 16.67
C ILE A 14 -11.57 -0.12 16.83
N GLN A 15 -11.08 -0.72 17.91
CA GLN A 15 -9.65 -0.87 18.15
C GLN A 15 -8.99 -1.77 17.08
N GLU A 16 -9.65 -2.86 16.70
CA GLU A 16 -9.18 -3.74 15.63
C GLU A 16 -9.12 -3.01 14.27
N ILE A 17 -10.15 -2.24 13.94
CA ILE A 17 -10.19 -1.44 12.70
C ILE A 17 -9.06 -0.41 12.69
N ASN A 18 -8.85 0.32 13.78
CA ASN A 18 -7.73 1.28 13.90
C ASN A 18 -6.37 0.60 13.71
N THR A 19 -6.20 -0.61 14.27
CA THR A 19 -4.98 -1.41 14.11
C THR A 19 -4.76 -1.79 12.65
N LYS A 20 -5.81 -2.23 11.95
CA LYS A 20 -5.75 -2.56 10.51
C LYS A 20 -5.40 -1.34 9.66
N ILE A 21 -6.05 -0.20 9.90
CA ILE A 21 -5.75 1.08 9.21
C ILE A 21 -4.28 1.48 9.41
N THR A 22 -3.77 1.36 10.64
CA THR A 22 -2.37 1.67 10.94
C THR A 22 -1.40 0.78 10.16
N LYS A 23 -1.66 -0.53 10.13
CA LYS A 23 -0.85 -1.49 9.36
C LYS A 23 -0.89 -1.21 7.85
N LEU A 24 -2.07 -0.91 7.30
CA LEU A 24 -2.24 -0.57 5.88
C LEU A 24 -1.53 0.73 5.50
N ASN A 25 -1.59 1.75 6.37
CA ASN A 25 -0.84 3.00 6.16
C ASN A 25 0.68 2.76 6.15
N SER A 26 1.18 1.89 7.02
CA SER A 26 2.60 1.49 7.01
C SER A 26 2.97 0.73 5.73
N ALA A 27 2.12 -0.21 5.29
CA ALA A 27 2.32 -0.93 4.03
C ALA A 27 2.32 0.03 2.82
N LYS A 28 1.39 0.99 2.79
CA LYS A 28 1.34 2.03 1.74
C LYS A 28 2.64 2.83 1.68
N LYS A 29 3.14 3.29 2.82
CA LYS A 29 4.43 4.01 2.88
C LYS A 29 5.60 3.15 2.36
N ALA A 30 5.62 1.86 2.68
CA ALA A 30 6.64 0.94 2.18
C ALA A 30 6.56 0.79 0.65
N VAL A 31 5.36 0.60 0.10
CA VAL A 31 5.13 0.53 -1.35
C VAL A 31 5.53 1.83 -2.04
N GLU A 32 5.19 2.98 -1.47
CA GLU A 32 5.59 4.30 -1.99
C GLU A 32 7.11 4.48 -2.03
N ALA A 33 7.83 3.93 -1.06
CA ALA A 33 9.29 3.95 -1.01
C ALA A 33 9.98 2.96 -1.98
N CYS A 34 9.27 1.97 -2.52
CA CYS A 34 9.84 1.01 -3.48
C CYS A 34 10.31 1.73 -4.75
N LYS A 35 11.60 1.57 -5.07
CA LYS A 35 12.20 2.05 -6.32
C LYS A 35 11.76 1.15 -7.46
N THR A 36 11.26 1.75 -8.53
CA THR A 36 10.81 1.04 -9.74
C THR A 36 11.78 1.18 -10.91
N LYS A 37 12.84 1.99 -10.75
CA LYS A 37 13.89 2.15 -11.75
C LYS A 37 14.88 1.00 -11.61
N VAL A 38 14.95 0.14 -12.63
CA VAL A 38 16.00 -0.87 -12.77
C VAL A 38 17.28 -0.15 -13.19
N LYS A 39 18.39 -0.41 -12.48
CA LYS A 39 19.70 0.17 -12.83
C LYS A 39 20.28 -0.62 -14.00
N SER A 40 20.79 0.08 -15.00
CA SER A 40 21.68 -0.52 -16.00
C SER A 40 23.02 -0.85 -15.35
N THR A 41 23.59 -2.00 -15.71
CA THR A 41 24.93 -2.47 -15.31
C THR A 41 26.02 -1.98 -16.26
N TYR A 42 25.67 -1.22 -17.30
CA TYR A 42 26.64 -0.69 -18.26
C TYR A 42 27.40 0.49 -17.64
N ASN A 43 28.58 0.20 -17.10
CA ASN A 43 29.59 1.20 -16.78
C ASN A 43 30.36 1.44 -18.09
N ASN A 44 30.45 2.68 -18.57
CA ASN A 44 31.19 3.16 -19.75
C ASN A 44 32.71 2.80 -19.80
N ALA A 45 33.14 1.70 -19.18
CA ALA A 45 34.50 1.20 -19.25
C ALA A 45 34.73 0.55 -20.63
N ASP A 46 35.69 1.12 -21.36
CA ASP A 46 36.21 0.66 -22.65
C ASP A 46 36.09 -0.85 -22.84
N SER A 47 35.19 -1.29 -23.73
CA SER A 47 35.23 -2.67 -24.21
C SER A 47 36.25 -2.74 -25.34
N ASP A 48 37.43 -3.26 -25.04
CA ASP A 48 38.42 -3.66 -26.03
C ASP A 48 37.77 -4.59 -27.08
N HIS A 49 37.69 -4.06 -28.31
CA HIS A 49 37.57 -4.71 -29.61
C HIS A 49 36.64 -5.93 -29.74
N VAL A 50 35.37 -5.69 -30.07
CA VAL A 50 34.51 -6.61 -30.82
C VAL A 50 33.59 -5.80 -31.74
N ASP A 51 33.32 -6.28 -32.96
CA ASP A 51 32.51 -5.64 -34.02
C ASP A 51 31.40 -4.71 -33.50
N GLY A 52 31.59 -3.40 -33.73
CA GLY A 52 30.82 -2.33 -33.09
C GLY A 52 29.30 -2.39 -33.28
N ASP A 53 28.82 -2.95 -34.38
CA ASP A 53 27.37 -3.05 -34.68
C ASP A 53 26.66 -4.06 -33.77
N LYS A 54 27.34 -5.14 -33.37
CA LYS A 54 26.76 -6.19 -32.53
C LYS A 54 26.64 -5.75 -31.07
N TYR A 55 27.63 -5.00 -30.59
CA TYR A 55 27.58 -4.36 -29.26
C TYR A 55 26.49 -3.29 -29.18
N GLN A 56 26.33 -2.47 -30.23
CA GLN A 56 25.30 -1.43 -30.26
C GLN A 56 23.88 -2.02 -30.25
N THR A 57 23.68 -3.14 -30.96
CA THR A 57 22.39 -3.85 -31.00
C THR A 57 22.07 -4.45 -29.64
N MET A 58 23.01 -5.19 -29.03
CA MET A 58 22.81 -5.78 -27.69
C MET A 58 22.57 -4.71 -26.62
N TYR A 59 23.26 -3.57 -26.69
CA TYR A 59 23.05 -2.45 -25.78
C TYR A 59 21.63 -1.86 -25.89
N THR A 60 21.12 -1.71 -27.11
CA THR A 60 19.77 -1.18 -27.35
C THR A 60 18.71 -2.14 -26.83
N GLU A 61 18.86 -3.43 -27.12
CA GLU A 61 17.97 -4.48 -26.59
C GLU A 61 17.98 -4.51 -25.06
N ASP A 62 19.16 -4.40 -24.43
CA ASP A 62 19.28 -4.34 -22.96
C ASP A 62 18.58 -3.10 -22.37
N GLN A 63 18.70 -1.93 -23.01
CA GLN A 63 18.00 -0.73 -22.57
C GLN A 63 16.49 -0.87 -22.67
N ASP A 64 15.98 -1.39 -23.79
CA ASP A 64 14.56 -1.63 -24.00
C ASP A 64 14.00 -2.61 -22.96
N LEU A 65 14.77 -3.65 -22.62
CA LEU A 65 14.42 -4.64 -21.61
C LEU A 65 14.37 -4.01 -20.21
N ILE A 66 15.38 -3.20 -19.84
CA ILE A 66 15.45 -2.47 -18.57
C ILE A 66 14.30 -1.47 -18.43
N GLU A 67 13.96 -0.77 -19.50
CA GLU A 67 12.80 0.12 -19.53
C GLU A 67 11.49 -0.65 -19.36
N GLY A 68 11.34 -1.78 -20.06
CA GLY A 68 10.17 -2.65 -19.97
C GLY A 68 9.93 -3.15 -18.55
N PHE A 69 10.99 -3.60 -17.87
CA PHE A 69 10.92 -4.00 -16.47
C PHE A 69 10.60 -2.83 -15.55
N SER A 70 11.20 -1.66 -15.78
CA SER A 70 10.92 -0.46 -14.98
C SER A 70 9.46 -0.01 -15.10
N LYS A 71 8.89 -0.05 -16.31
CA LYS A 71 7.48 0.24 -16.59
C LYS A 71 6.56 -0.79 -15.89
N SER A 72 6.89 -2.08 -16.00
CA SER A 72 6.13 -3.17 -15.34
C SER A 72 6.14 -3.04 -13.82
N LEU A 73 7.30 -2.76 -13.21
CA LEU A 73 7.42 -2.53 -11.77
C LEU A 73 6.61 -1.32 -11.32
N LYS A 74 6.60 -0.25 -12.11
CA LYS A 74 5.77 0.93 -11.84
C LYS A 74 4.29 0.61 -11.90
N SER A 75 3.83 -0.08 -12.94
CA SER A 75 2.43 -0.51 -13.06
C SER A 75 1.98 -1.33 -11.85
N LYS A 76 2.78 -2.34 -11.46
CA LYS A 76 2.46 -3.18 -10.30
C LYS A 76 2.42 -2.39 -8.99
N LYS A 77 3.35 -1.44 -8.82
CA LYS A 77 3.35 -0.53 -7.67
C LYS A 77 2.07 0.30 -7.61
N ASP A 78 1.63 0.84 -8.74
CA ASP A 78 0.43 1.67 -8.82
C ASP A 78 -0.85 0.86 -8.55
N GLU A 79 -0.94 -0.38 -9.06
CA GLU A 79 -2.03 -1.33 -8.74
C GLU A 79 -2.12 -1.61 -7.24
N VAL A 80 -1.01 -2.00 -6.61
CA VAL A 80 -0.98 -2.30 -5.17
C VAL A 80 -1.34 -1.05 -4.36
N LYS A 81 -0.89 0.13 -4.79
CA LYS A 81 -1.27 1.39 -4.14
C LYS A 81 -2.77 1.65 -4.23
N ALA A 82 -3.39 1.42 -5.39
CA ALA A 82 -4.82 1.59 -5.58
C ALA A 82 -5.63 0.63 -4.70
N GLU A 83 -5.21 -0.63 -4.57
CA GLU A 83 -5.85 -1.60 -3.67
C GLU A 83 -5.73 -1.17 -2.20
N LEU A 84 -4.56 -0.69 -1.78
CA LEU A 84 -4.35 -0.17 -0.42
C LEU A 84 -5.24 1.04 -0.13
N ASP A 85 -5.37 1.96 -1.09
CA ASP A 85 -6.23 3.14 -0.97
C ASP A 85 -7.72 2.78 -0.89
N SER A 86 -8.16 1.82 -1.70
CA SER A 86 -9.52 1.27 -1.64
C SER A 86 -9.81 0.65 -0.26
N ASN A 87 -8.92 -0.21 0.23
CA ASN A 87 -9.07 -0.86 1.54
C ASN A 87 -9.07 0.14 2.70
N LEU A 88 -8.22 1.17 2.64
CA LEU A 88 -8.21 2.25 3.64
C LEU A 88 -9.53 3.04 3.65
N SER A 89 -10.10 3.32 2.48
CA SER A 89 -11.38 4.00 2.35
C SER A 89 -12.53 3.18 2.96
N ILE A 90 -12.61 1.89 2.62
CA ILE A 90 -13.61 0.96 3.16
C ILE A 90 -13.52 0.89 4.70
N LEU A 91 -12.31 0.70 5.24
CA LEU A 91 -12.11 0.62 6.69
C LEU A 91 -12.41 1.94 7.40
N SER A 92 -12.11 3.08 6.77
CA SER A 92 -12.42 4.40 7.34
C SER A 92 -13.93 4.63 7.44
N ASN A 93 -14.68 4.24 6.41
CA ASN A 93 -16.15 4.28 6.42
C ASN A 93 -16.74 3.35 7.48
N LEU A 94 -16.19 2.13 7.59
CA LEU A 94 -16.60 1.18 8.63
C LEU A 94 -16.31 1.73 10.03
N LEU A 95 -15.14 2.34 10.24
CA LEU A 95 -14.76 2.97 11.51
C LEU A 95 -15.75 4.08 11.89
N ALA A 96 -16.12 4.95 10.94
CA ALA A 96 -17.08 6.01 11.17
C ALA A 96 -18.44 5.44 11.59
N SER A 97 -18.94 4.45 10.86
CA SER A 97 -20.20 3.75 11.18
C SER A 97 -20.18 3.12 12.58
N LYS A 98 -19.09 2.43 12.94
CA LYS A 98 -18.94 1.80 14.26
C LYS A 98 -18.84 2.83 15.39
N LYS A 99 -18.17 3.97 15.17
CA LYS A 99 -18.14 5.08 16.14
C LYS A 99 -19.53 5.68 16.37
N THR A 100 -20.32 5.86 15.32
CA THR A 100 -21.72 6.29 15.45
C THR A 100 -22.54 5.28 16.25
N ALA A 101 -22.42 3.98 15.95
CA ALA A 101 -23.10 2.92 16.69
C ALA A 101 -22.69 2.88 18.18
N LEU A 102 -21.41 3.11 18.48
CA LEU A 102 -20.91 3.19 19.85
C LEU A 102 -21.53 4.37 20.60
N ALA A 103 -21.58 5.56 19.99
CA ALA A 103 -22.19 6.73 20.59
C ALA A 103 -23.66 6.47 21.00
N TYR A 104 -24.44 5.86 20.11
CA TYR A 104 -25.81 5.45 20.44
C TYR A 104 -25.86 4.42 21.57
N SER A 105 -24.97 3.42 21.56
CA SER A 105 -24.92 2.38 22.60
C SER A 105 -24.62 2.98 23.98
N VAL A 106 -23.68 3.91 24.06
CA VAL A 106 -23.32 4.62 25.31
C VAL A 106 -24.50 5.43 25.85
N ILE A 107 -25.23 6.14 24.98
CA ILE A 107 -26.43 6.90 25.40
C ILE A 107 -27.50 5.94 25.95
N MET A 108 -27.73 4.82 25.28
CA MET A 108 -28.72 3.83 25.73
C MET A 108 -28.34 3.17 27.05
N ASP A 109 -27.06 2.89 27.25
CA ASP A 109 -26.55 2.37 28.53
C ASP A 109 -26.80 3.38 29.66
N ALA A 110 -26.58 4.67 29.41
CA ALA A 110 -26.80 5.74 30.39
C ALA A 110 -28.28 6.01 30.71
N ILE A 111 -29.20 5.77 29.77
CA ILE A 111 -30.65 5.91 30.00
C ILE A 111 -31.19 4.73 30.82
N LYS A 112 -30.66 3.52 30.60
CA LYS A 112 -31.13 2.29 31.26
C LYS A 112 -30.54 2.08 32.65
N SER A 113 -29.56 2.88 33.03
CA SER A 113 -28.80 2.77 34.26
C SER A 113 -29.31 3.70 35.34
#